data_AF-A0A483AHE3-F1
#
_entry.id   AF-A0A483AHE3-F1
#
_cell.length_a   1.000
_cell.length_b   1.000
_cell.length_c   1.000
_cell.angle_alpha   90.00
_cell.angle_beta   90.00
_cell.angle_gamma   90.00
#
_symmetry.space_group_name_H-M   'P 1'
#
loop_
_entity.id
_entity.type
_entity.pdbx_description
1 polymer ?
#
loop_
_entity_poly.entity_id
_entity_poly.type
_entity_poly.pdbx_seq_one_letter_code
_entity_poly.pdbx_strand_id
1 'polypeptide(L)'
;MGEYNAPTKGASCTLYNSAGVALGTSLTGDNGQVDLKGIALIPRGLVSVACKGGTYTDEATGKLIDLGQMVIRAATIYSGTGPLMMLSSPLSEVAYQLADTNSGDRTVIAKAIMRQNIAVAAAFGVTGIDITTTTPTDINTNKATNDDAGKFGMALAAVSQMGENSADSSPAETITALVADMADGNIDGRVVGKQTVDMTTAMNNFSNGEGANNITDGKGAGNVIGVTNSVAFITLGEATTNTYTVVLNTQPTGNVTITPNSNDTGAATVSAAMTFTSANWSTPQTVTVTGVNDADATDETVTISHTITGAGYAGVTSANVIASVTDDEIFFNNLVYSTVTSPDTGKVWLDRNLGATQVATSKTDSAAYGHYYQWGRNDDGHESSSSAAVATIASSITNAGNLFITSDIDWTNADTSGALRTVAWADGGANDICPAGFSVPTEAELTADTIGATTTNITNIDTVFSSFLKIPTAGYRNRANNGSFHSAGSLVLLWSRGTNGVKAHNLNISSGTATSSYIDHAYGFSVRCIKN
;
A
#
# COMPACT_ATOMS: atom_id res chain seq x y z
N MET A 1 -10.43 15.68 30.05
CA MET A 1 -9.10 16.27 29.80
C MET A 1 -9.03 17.79 29.50
N GLY A 2 -9.23 18.68 30.45
CA GLY A 2 -9.32 20.10 30.28
C GLY A 2 -8.09 20.78 30.76
N GLU A 3 -7.80 21.93 30.17
CA GLU A 3 -6.79 22.83 30.70
C GLU A 3 -5.38 22.21 30.78
N TYR A 4 -4.86 21.91 29.59
CA TYR A 4 -3.63 22.46 29.04
C TYR A 4 -2.30 22.38 29.77
N ASN A 5 -2.14 21.52 30.76
CA ASN A 5 -0.86 20.94 31.16
C ASN A 5 0.26 22.02 31.48
N ALA A 6 -0.17 23.26 31.71
CA ALA A 6 0.57 24.47 32.03
C ALA A 6 -0.41 25.35 32.80
N PRO A 7 0.08 26.26 33.67
CA PRO A 7 -0.75 26.75 34.76
C PRO A 7 -1.93 27.57 34.28
N THR A 8 -3.12 26.99 34.42
CA THR A 8 -4.31 27.53 33.78
C THR A 8 -4.91 28.63 34.60
N LYS A 9 -4.91 28.50 35.93
CA LYS A 9 -5.48 29.53 36.80
C LYS A 9 -4.45 30.16 37.72
N GLY A 10 -4.25 31.47 37.55
CA GLY A 10 -3.47 32.28 38.48
C GLY A 10 -1.95 32.14 38.38
N ALA A 11 -1.44 31.62 37.26
CA ALA A 11 -0.01 31.62 36.98
C ALA A 11 0.49 33.04 36.72
N SER A 12 1.68 33.37 37.21
CA SER A 12 2.36 34.60 36.82
C SER A 12 3.18 34.38 35.56
N CYS A 13 2.76 34.98 34.45
CA CYS A 13 3.41 34.88 33.14
C CYS A 13 4.12 36.18 32.79
N THR A 14 5.41 36.09 32.46
CA THR A 14 6.25 37.23 32.04
C THR A 14 6.74 37.05 30.62
N LEU A 15 6.58 38.07 29.78
CA LEU A 15 7.10 38.11 28.41
C LEU A 15 8.51 38.71 28.39
N TYR A 16 9.43 38.08 27.67
CA TYR A 16 10.82 38.50 27.53
C TYR A 16 11.21 38.71 26.06
N ASN A 17 11.98 39.76 25.79
CA ASN A 17 12.55 40.03 24.46
C ASN A 17 13.84 39.24 24.20
N SER A 18 14.48 39.45 23.05
CA SER A 18 15.72 38.76 22.65
C SER A 18 16.91 39.01 23.59
N ALA A 19 16.94 40.15 24.29
CA ALA A 19 17.95 40.49 25.29
C ALA A 19 17.65 39.91 26.68
N GLY A 20 16.52 39.21 26.87
CA GLY A 20 16.09 38.68 28.16
C GLY A 20 15.48 39.72 29.07
N VAL A 21 15.11 40.89 28.54
CA VAL A 21 14.43 41.95 29.29
C VAL A 21 12.94 41.64 29.36
N ALA A 22 12.38 41.68 30.57
CA ALA A 22 10.95 41.55 30.79
C ALA A 22 10.20 42.76 30.21
N LEU A 23 9.20 42.49 29.37
CA LEU A 23 8.36 43.49 28.70
C LEU A 23 7.03 43.71 29.42
N GLY A 24 6.57 42.71 30.18
CA GLY A 24 5.34 42.79 30.95
C GLY A 24 5.02 41.46 31.63
N THR A 25 4.21 41.53 32.68
CA THR A 25 3.78 40.38 33.49
C THR A 25 2.28 40.49 33.75
N SER A 26 1.56 39.36 33.70
CA SER A 26 0.15 39.28 34.07
C SER A 26 -0.19 37.87 34.56
N LEU A 27 -1.42 37.67 35.04
CA LEU A 27 -1.90 36.38 35.51
C LEU A 27 -2.70 35.66 34.42
N THR A 28 -2.60 34.33 34.38
CA THR A 28 -3.50 33.51 33.55
C THR A 28 -4.92 33.56 34.10
N GLY A 29 -5.88 33.83 33.21
CA GLY A 29 -7.32 33.69 33.49
C GLY A 29 -7.73 32.22 33.43
N ASP A 30 -8.96 31.88 33.84
CA ASP A 30 -9.38 30.49 34.04
C ASP A 30 -8.97 29.54 32.90
N ASN A 31 -9.14 29.94 31.64
CA ASN A 31 -8.78 29.16 30.45
C ASN A 31 -7.27 29.06 30.14
N GLY A 32 -6.37 29.45 31.05
CA GLY A 32 -4.91 29.45 30.87
C GLY A 32 -4.36 30.55 29.96
N GLN A 33 -5.21 31.36 29.35
CA GLN A 33 -4.75 32.48 28.53
C GLN A 33 -4.37 33.67 29.41
N VAL A 34 -3.32 34.37 28.98
CA VAL A 34 -2.89 35.63 29.57
C VAL A 34 -2.94 36.71 28.51
N ASP A 35 -3.65 37.79 28.80
CA ASP A 35 -3.66 38.99 27.96
C ASP A 35 -2.70 40.02 28.54
N LEU A 36 -1.58 40.24 27.85
CA LEU A 36 -0.57 41.24 28.21
C LEU A 36 -0.90 42.59 27.55
N LYS A 37 -2.08 43.14 27.87
CA LYS A 37 -2.52 44.45 27.36
C LYS A 37 -1.53 45.54 27.73
N GLY A 38 -1.20 46.41 26.77
CA GLY A 38 -0.42 47.64 27.02
C GLY A 38 1.07 47.55 26.72
N ILE A 39 1.59 46.42 26.21
CA ILE A 39 2.98 46.34 25.73
C ILE A 39 3.07 46.97 24.33
N ALA A 40 3.46 48.25 24.26
CA ALA A 40 3.39 49.02 23.02
C ALA A 40 4.53 48.76 22.01
N LEU A 41 5.59 48.03 22.39
CA LEU A 41 6.79 47.86 21.55
C LEU A 41 7.46 46.50 21.82
N ILE A 42 7.01 45.45 21.13
CA ILE A 42 7.67 44.14 21.13
C ILE A 42 8.69 44.12 19.97
N PRO A 43 10.01 44.06 20.24
CA PRO A 43 11.01 44.05 19.18
C PRO A 43 10.92 42.79 18.32
N ARG A 44 11.29 42.90 17.04
CA ARG A 44 11.51 41.73 16.17
C ARG A 44 12.60 40.83 16.76
N GLY A 45 12.41 39.52 16.68
CA GLY A 45 13.37 38.51 17.10
C GLY A 45 12.78 37.51 18.09
N LEU A 46 13.65 36.85 18.85
CA LEU A 46 13.22 35.89 19.87
C LEU A 46 12.34 36.57 20.92
N VAL A 47 11.14 36.02 21.11
CA VAL A 47 10.28 36.32 22.23
C VAL A 47 10.01 35.04 23.01
N SER A 48 9.95 35.12 24.33
CA SER A 48 9.62 33.99 25.18
C SER A 48 8.69 34.41 26.31
N VAL A 49 7.68 33.61 26.61
CA VAL A 49 6.87 33.74 27.82
C VAL A 49 7.32 32.69 28.83
N ALA A 50 7.40 33.07 30.11
CA ALA A 50 7.66 32.15 31.22
C ALA A 50 6.55 32.30 32.27
N CYS A 51 5.83 31.22 32.54
CA CYS A 51 4.70 31.16 33.45
C CYS A 51 5.06 30.34 34.69
N LYS A 52 4.82 30.88 35.89
CA LYS A 52 5.18 30.27 37.16
C LYS A 52 4.01 30.23 38.15
N GLY A 53 3.92 29.13 38.90
CA GLY A 53 2.84 28.89 39.86
C GLY A 53 1.51 28.64 39.17
N GLY A 54 0.39 28.75 39.89
CA GLY A 54 -0.95 28.46 39.36
C GLY A 54 -1.34 27.00 39.46
N THR A 55 -2.59 26.70 39.12
CA THR A 55 -3.16 25.35 39.22
C THR A 55 -3.74 24.89 37.90
N TYR A 56 -3.83 23.58 37.68
CA TYR A 56 -4.58 22.96 36.58
C TYR A 56 -5.25 21.66 37.05
N THR A 57 -6.27 21.16 36.34
CA THR A 57 -6.87 19.85 36.61
C THR A 57 -6.29 18.81 35.67
N ASP A 58 -5.47 17.92 36.22
CA ASP A 58 -4.76 16.91 35.46
C ASP A 58 -5.71 15.94 34.75
N GLU A 59 -5.45 15.71 33.47
CA GLU A 59 -6.37 15.05 32.55
C GLU A 59 -6.48 13.55 32.77
N ALA A 60 -5.41 12.90 33.22
CA ALA A 60 -5.38 11.47 33.55
C ALA A 60 -5.92 11.19 34.96
N THR A 61 -5.65 12.09 35.91
CA THR A 61 -6.00 11.88 37.32
C THR A 61 -7.32 12.52 37.75
N GLY A 62 -7.80 13.53 37.02
CA GLY A 62 -8.92 14.39 37.42
C GLY A 62 -8.63 15.24 38.65
N LYS A 63 -7.39 15.26 39.16
CA LYS A 63 -7.01 15.98 40.38
C LYS A 63 -6.58 17.41 40.04
N LEU A 64 -6.90 18.34 40.93
CA LEU A 64 -6.32 19.68 40.89
C LEU A 64 -4.86 19.61 41.34
N ILE A 65 -3.94 20.03 40.47
CA ILE A 65 -2.50 20.09 40.70
C ILE A 65 -2.07 21.55 40.87
N ASP A 66 -1.28 21.83 41.91
CA ASP A 66 -0.58 23.10 42.11
C ASP A 66 0.86 22.97 41.58
N LEU A 67 1.22 23.84 40.63
CA LEU A 67 2.51 23.82 39.98
C LEU A 67 3.62 24.48 40.82
N GLY A 68 3.27 25.16 41.91
CA GLY A 68 4.22 25.66 42.90
C GLY A 68 5.31 26.56 42.30
N GLN A 69 6.55 26.06 42.27
CA GLN A 69 7.71 26.80 41.74
C GLN A 69 8.06 26.45 40.28
N MET A 70 7.34 25.52 39.66
CA MET A 70 7.57 25.08 38.28
C MET A 70 7.36 26.24 37.30
N VAL A 71 8.20 26.27 36.26
CA VAL A 71 8.15 27.29 35.20
C VAL A 71 7.88 26.60 33.88
N ILE A 72 6.80 26.98 33.20
CA ILE A 72 6.48 26.54 31.83
C ILE A 72 6.75 27.70 30.88
N ARG A 73 7.51 27.43 29.82
CA ARG A 73 7.91 28.41 28.82
C ARG A 73 7.35 28.08 27.45
N ALA A 74 7.23 29.12 26.65
CA ALA A 74 7.09 29.02 25.20
C ALA A 74 7.94 30.10 24.55
N ALA A 75 8.50 29.82 23.37
CA ALA A 75 9.30 30.78 22.64
C ALA A 75 9.11 30.66 21.13
N THR A 76 9.22 31.79 20.43
CA THR A 76 9.09 31.87 18.96
C THR A 76 9.90 33.05 18.42
N ILE A 77 10.04 33.15 17.10
CA ILE A 77 10.66 34.30 16.43
C ILE A 77 9.55 35.24 15.94
N TYR A 78 9.36 36.34 16.67
CA TYR A 78 8.36 37.35 16.34
C TYR A 78 8.85 38.28 15.23
N SER A 79 7.97 38.59 14.27
CA SER A 79 8.26 39.42 13.10
C SER A 79 8.47 40.90 13.43
N GLY A 80 8.02 41.35 14.60
CA GLY A 80 7.99 42.76 15.00
C GLY A 80 6.70 43.50 14.60
N THR A 81 5.75 42.81 13.97
CA THR A 81 4.49 43.39 13.49
C THR A 81 3.30 42.47 13.76
N GLY A 82 2.14 43.05 14.09
CA GLY A 82 0.89 42.31 14.33
C GLY A 82 0.70 41.87 15.79
N PRO A 83 -0.47 41.31 16.15
CA PRO A 83 -0.68 40.80 17.50
C PRO A 83 0.25 39.60 17.78
N LEU A 84 0.78 39.51 19.01
CA LEU A 84 1.52 38.35 19.48
C LEU A 84 0.61 37.54 20.41
N MET A 85 0.30 36.31 20.00
CA MET A 85 -0.30 35.30 20.88
C MET A 85 0.79 34.30 21.26
N MET A 86 0.82 33.90 22.51
CA MET A 86 1.73 32.86 23.00
C MET A 86 1.01 31.99 24.02
N LEU A 87 1.19 30.68 23.91
CA LEU A 87 0.68 29.67 24.81
C LEU A 87 1.84 28.85 25.34
N SER A 88 1.96 28.81 26.67
CA SER A 88 2.83 27.88 27.39
C SER A 88 2.09 26.56 27.61
N SER A 89 2.74 25.44 27.28
CA SER A 89 2.28 24.05 27.48
C SER A 89 3.50 23.17 27.80
N PRO A 90 3.36 21.90 28.21
CA PRO A 90 4.48 20.98 28.34
C PRO A 90 5.24 20.83 27.04
N LEU A 91 4.56 20.78 25.89
CA LEU A 91 5.24 20.64 24.60
C LEU A 91 6.08 21.86 24.27
N SER A 92 5.58 23.07 24.55
CA SER A 92 6.37 24.28 24.34
C SER A 92 7.54 24.38 25.32
N GLU A 93 7.39 23.86 26.55
CA GLU A 93 8.45 23.80 27.55
C GLU A 93 9.53 22.79 27.16
N VAL A 94 9.14 21.60 26.69
CA VAL A 94 10.06 20.59 26.13
C VAL A 94 10.84 21.20 24.97
N ALA A 95 10.14 21.87 24.04
CA ALA A 95 10.78 22.55 22.90
C ALA A 95 11.75 23.66 23.36
N TYR A 96 11.39 24.42 24.40
CA TYR A 96 12.26 25.44 24.97
C TYR A 96 13.53 24.81 25.58
N GLN A 97 13.40 23.77 26.40
CA GLN A 97 14.55 23.10 27.03
C GLN A 97 15.48 22.46 25.99
N LEU A 98 14.92 21.84 24.95
CA LEU A 98 15.70 21.28 23.83
C LEU A 98 16.40 22.36 22.99
N ALA A 99 15.92 23.61 23.01
CA ALA A 99 16.56 24.75 22.37
C ALA A 99 17.63 25.41 23.25
N ASP A 100 17.52 25.26 24.58
CA ASP A 100 18.39 25.86 25.57
C ASP A 100 19.56 24.94 25.96
N THR A 101 20.50 24.76 25.04
CA THR A 101 21.67 23.91 25.25
C THR A 101 22.85 24.62 25.91
N ASN A 102 22.71 25.91 26.25
CA ASN A 102 23.78 26.74 26.80
C ASN A 102 23.26 27.66 27.93
N SER A 103 22.55 27.07 28.89
CA SER A 103 22.20 27.69 30.18
C SER A 103 21.57 29.10 30.09
N GLY A 104 20.58 29.25 29.21
CA GLY A 104 19.81 30.48 29.01
C GLY A 104 20.36 31.41 27.92
N ASP A 105 21.36 31.00 27.15
CA ASP A 105 21.86 31.78 26.02
C ASP A 105 20.79 31.96 24.94
N ARG A 106 20.18 33.14 24.93
CA ARG A 106 19.09 33.51 24.02
C ARG A 106 19.51 33.51 22.55
N THR A 107 20.80 33.66 22.25
CA THR A 107 21.29 33.58 20.86
C THR A 107 21.32 32.14 20.35
N VAL A 108 21.58 31.17 21.24
CA VAL A 108 21.49 29.73 20.95
C VAL A 108 20.04 29.32 20.79
N ILE A 109 19.17 29.71 21.74
CA ILE A 109 17.74 29.44 21.70
C ILE A 109 17.11 29.98 20.40
N ALA A 110 17.43 31.22 20.02
CA ALA A 110 16.90 31.85 18.80
C ALA A 110 17.24 31.07 17.52
N LYS A 111 18.37 30.34 17.48
CA LYS A 111 18.78 29.52 16.32
C LYS A 111 18.07 28.17 16.27
N ALA A 112 17.53 27.70 17.39
CA ALA A 112 16.98 26.35 17.50
C ALA A 112 15.46 26.31 17.68
N ILE A 113 14.86 27.33 18.30
CA ILE A 113 13.49 27.24 18.85
C ILE A 113 12.44 26.89 17.80
N MET A 114 12.49 27.49 16.60
CA MET A 114 11.50 27.19 15.55
C MET A 114 11.57 25.72 15.09
N ARG A 115 12.79 25.16 15.05
CA ARG A 115 13.00 23.75 14.70
C ARG A 115 12.48 22.84 15.81
N GLN A 116 12.75 23.18 17.08
CA GLN A 116 12.30 22.37 18.21
C GLN A 116 10.78 22.41 18.40
N ASN A 117 10.13 23.55 18.15
CA ASN A 117 8.66 23.62 18.16
C ASN A 117 8.05 22.65 17.13
N ILE A 118 8.62 22.58 15.92
CA ILE A 118 8.17 21.66 14.87
C ILE A 118 8.48 20.20 15.24
N ALA A 119 9.69 19.93 15.74
CA ALA A 119 10.13 18.58 16.08
C ALA A 119 9.27 17.97 17.20
N VAL A 120 9.00 18.73 18.26
CA VAL A 120 8.12 18.29 19.35
C VAL A 120 6.69 18.09 18.83
N ALA A 121 6.15 19.01 18.03
CA ALA A 121 4.81 18.84 17.47
C ALA A 121 4.69 17.55 16.63
N ALA A 122 5.70 17.26 15.81
CA ALA A 122 5.73 16.04 15.01
C ALA A 122 5.81 14.77 15.87
N ALA A 123 6.64 14.78 16.91
CA ALA A 123 6.81 13.64 17.81
C ALA A 123 5.52 13.28 18.58
N PHE A 124 4.68 14.28 18.84
CA PHE A 124 3.37 14.11 19.48
C PHE A 124 2.22 13.90 18.48
N GLY A 125 2.51 13.65 17.20
CA GLY A 125 1.51 13.38 16.16
C GLY A 125 0.66 14.60 15.77
N VAL A 126 1.07 15.81 16.18
CA VAL A 126 0.40 17.09 15.89
C VAL A 126 1.19 17.91 14.87
N THR A 127 1.72 17.23 13.84
CA THR A 127 2.49 17.83 12.76
C THR A 127 1.73 18.97 12.08
N GLY A 128 2.39 20.12 11.94
CA GLY A 128 1.81 21.31 11.31
C GLY A 128 1.03 22.22 12.26
N ILE A 129 0.79 21.78 13.51
CA ILE A 129 0.15 22.60 14.54
C ILE A 129 1.19 23.48 15.24
N ASP A 130 0.90 24.78 15.36
CA ASP A 130 1.74 25.69 16.14
C ASP A 130 1.42 25.53 17.63
N ILE A 131 2.26 24.75 18.33
CA ILE A 131 2.16 24.47 19.76
C ILE A 131 2.37 25.71 20.65
N THR A 132 2.75 26.86 20.07
CA THR A 132 2.95 28.12 20.79
C THR A 132 1.81 29.10 20.62
N THR A 133 0.85 28.87 19.73
CA THR A 133 -0.25 29.84 19.48
C THR A 133 -1.62 29.20 19.34
N THR A 134 -1.68 27.93 18.92
CA THR A 134 -2.94 27.18 18.83
C THR A 134 -3.54 27.13 20.21
N THR A 135 -4.80 27.59 20.37
CA THR A 135 -5.56 27.36 21.59
C THR A 135 -6.25 26.00 21.48
N PRO A 136 -5.89 25.08 22.35
CA PRO A 136 -6.33 23.70 22.22
C PRO A 136 -7.65 23.40 22.98
N THR A 137 -8.37 22.34 22.59
CA THR A 137 -9.69 21.97 23.17
C THR A 137 -9.58 21.41 24.58
N ASP A 138 -10.24 22.03 25.55
CA ASP A 138 -10.44 21.42 26.88
C ASP A 138 -11.29 20.16 26.72
N ILE A 139 -10.64 19.00 26.76
CA ILE A 139 -11.25 17.68 26.75
C ILE A 139 -11.88 17.23 28.11
N ASN A 140 -11.83 17.98 29.24
CA ASN A 140 -12.49 17.65 30.55
C ASN A 140 -13.93 18.11 30.48
N THR A 141 -14.14 19.21 29.76
CA THR A 141 -15.43 19.86 29.64
C THR A 141 -16.01 19.75 28.23
N ASN A 142 -15.18 19.51 27.20
CA ASN A 142 -15.62 19.42 25.80
C ASN A 142 -15.12 18.13 25.11
N LYS A 143 -15.67 17.85 23.93
CA LYS A 143 -15.21 16.75 23.07
C LYS A 143 -14.13 17.27 22.11
N ALA A 144 -13.02 16.55 21.98
CA ALA A 144 -12.05 16.84 20.91
C ALA A 144 -12.67 16.61 19.54
N THR A 145 -12.58 17.61 18.69
CA THR A 145 -12.89 17.55 17.26
C THR A 145 -11.65 17.20 16.45
N ASN A 146 -11.82 16.78 15.19
CA ASN A 146 -10.69 16.50 14.30
C ASN A 146 -10.12 17.79 13.67
N ASP A 147 -9.96 18.82 14.48
CA ASP A 147 -9.34 20.10 14.14
C ASP A 147 -8.05 20.29 14.96
N ASP A 148 -7.30 21.35 14.67
CA ASP A 148 -6.00 21.58 15.31
C ASP A 148 -6.13 21.73 16.83
N ALA A 149 -7.20 22.37 17.29
CA ALA A 149 -7.47 22.51 18.71
C ALA A 149 -7.74 21.15 19.39
N GLY A 150 -8.57 20.29 18.79
CA GLY A 150 -8.86 18.96 19.33
C GLY A 150 -7.65 18.03 19.32
N LYS A 151 -6.86 18.03 18.23
CA LYS A 151 -5.62 17.25 18.12
C LYS A 151 -4.58 17.66 19.16
N PHE A 152 -4.39 18.96 19.34
CA PHE A 152 -3.44 19.47 20.33
C PHE A 152 -3.89 19.14 21.77
N GLY A 153 -5.20 19.15 22.04
CA GLY A 153 -5.72 18.71 23.34
C GLY A 153 -5.47 17.25 23.64
N MET A 154 -5.67 16.38 22.65
CA MET A 154 -5.34 14.96 22.78
C MET A 154 -3.85 14.73 23.08
N ALA A 155 -2.96 15.47 22.41
CA ALA A 155 -1.51 15.36 22.65
C ALA A 155 -1.12 15.73 24.09
N LEU A 156 -1.76 16.75 24.68
CA LEU A 156 -1.47 17.10 26.07
C LEU A 156 -2.10 16.14 27.08
N ALA A 157 -3.27 15.58 26.78
CA ALA A 157 -3.83 14.52 27.60
C ALA A 157 -2.92 13.28 27.63
N ALA A 158 -2.26 12.97 26.52
CA ALA A 158 -1.26 11.91 26.47
C ALA A 158 -0.07 12.22 27.38
N VAL A 159 0.43 13.46 27.42
CA VAL A 159 1.49 13.87 28.36
C VAL A 159 1.05 13.70 29.82
N SER A 160 -0.18 14.07 30.17
CA SER A 160 -0.72 13.83 31.52
C SER A 160 -0.76 12.33 31.85
N GLN A 161 -1.21 11.50 30.90
CA GLN A 161 -1.22 10.04 31.07
C GLN A 161 0.19 9.44 31.18
N MET A 162 1.18 10.00 30.49
CA MET A 162 2.58 9.59 30.61
C MET A 162 3.13 9.83 32.02
N GLY A 163 2.79 10.97 32.64
CA GLY A 163 3.19 11.26 34.02
C GLY A 163 2.58 10.27 35.01
N GLU A 164 1.29 9.96 34.87
CA GLU A 164 0.61 8.95 35.69
C GLU A 164 1.22 7.56 35.51
N ASN A 165 1.45 7.13 34.26
CA ASN A 165 2.02 5.82 33.94
C ASN A 165 3.45 5.65 34.49
N SER A 166 4.24 6.72 34.48
CA SER A 166 5.63 6.72 34.95
C SER A 166 5.75 6.75 36.48
N ALA A 167 4.62 6.91 37.20
CA ALA A 167 4.57 7.15 38.63
C ALA A 167 5.42 8.36 39.06
N ASP A 168 5.51 9.37 38.20
CA ASP A 168 6.23 10.61 38.50
C ASP A 168 5.54 11.34 39.65
N SER A 169 6.33 11.92 40.54
CA SER A 169 5.81 12.62 41.70
C SER A 169 5.38 14.05 41.39
N SER A 170 5.72 14.56 40.19
CA SER A 170 5.30 15.88 39.72
C SER A 170 5.38 16.03 38.20
N PRO A 171 4.64 16.99 37.61
CA PRO A 171 4.73 17.31 36.18
C PRO A 171 6.13 17.75 35.72
N ALA A 172 6.95 18.29 36.63
CA ALA A 172 8.33 18.67 36.35
C ALA A 172 9.22 17.46 36.06
N GLU A 173 8.98 16.33 36.74
CA GLU A 173 9.68 15.08 36.48
C GLU A 173 9.31 14.53 35.11
N THR A 174 8.02 14.53 34.77
CA THR A 174 7.51 14.09 33.46
C THR A 174 8.08 14.91 32.31
N ILE A 175 8.12 16.25 32.44
CA ILE A 175 8.75 17.12 31.43
C ILE A 175 10.26 16.85 31.33
N THR A 176 10.95 16.61 32.44
CA THR A 176 12.38 16.29 32.43
C THR A 176 12.65 14.98 31.70
N ALA A 177 11.83 13.95 31.95
CA ALA A 177 11.90 12.67 31.25
C ALA A 177 11.63 12.84 29.75
N LEU A 178 10.60 13.61 29.38
CA LEU A 178 10.27 13.92 27.99
C LEU A 178 11.39 14.68 27.25
N VAL A 179 12.05 15.63 27.91
CA VAL A 179 13.20 16.34 27.31
C VAL A 179 14.36 15.39 27.07
N ALA A 180 14.62 14.47 28.01
CA ALA A 180 15.68 13.48 27.87
C ALA A 180 15.40 12.48 26.74
N ASP A 181 14.14 12.04 26.60
CA ASP A 181 13.69 11.15 25.54
C ASP A 181 13.78 11.86 24.17
N MET A 182 13.21 13.05 24.05
CA MET A 182 13.23 13.87 22.84
C MET A 182 14.63 14.32 22.37
N ALA A 183 15.69 14.11 23.15
CA ALA A 183 17.03 14.59 22.85
C ALA A 183 17.65 13.94 21.60
N ASP A 184 17.21 12.73 21.22
CA ASP A 184 17.62 12.04 19.98
C ASP A 184 16.62 12.18 18.83
N GLY A 185 15.54 12.94 19.04
CA GLY A 185 14.58 13.32 18.01
C GLY A 185 13.43 12.34 17.79
N ASN A 186 13.26 11.34 18.65
CA ASN A 186 12.05 10.52 18.72
C ASN A 186 11.51 10.45 20.17
N ILE A 187 10.30 9.91 20.35
CA ILE A 187 9.78 9.50 21.67
C ILE A 187 9.75 7.98 21.60
N ASP A 188 10.91 7.34 21.77
CA ASP A 188 11.00 5.88 21.75
C ASP A 188 10.75 5.22 23.11
N GLY A 189 10.41 6.04 24.12
CA GLY A 189 10.09 5.57 25.46
C GLY A 189 11.33 5.13 26.23
N ARG A 190 12.47 5.77 25.98
CA ARG A 190 13.75 5.43 26.60
C ARG A 190 13.65 5.44 28.12
N VAL A 191 14.06 4.34 28.73
CA VAL A 191 14.06 4.17 30.19
C VAL A 191 15.13 5.08 30.82
N VAL A 192 14.71 6.17 31.44
CA VAL A 192 15.55 6.95 32.37
C VAL A 192 15.16 6.54 33.80
N GLY A 193 15.88 5.57 34.38
CA GLY A 193 15.58 5.07 35.72
C GLY A 193 14.40 4.07 35.77
N LYS A 194 13.31 4.40 36.48
CA LYS A 194 12.11 3.53 36.63
C LYS A 194 10.99 3.85 35.62
N GLN A 195 11.19 4.80 34.72
CA GLN A 195 10.12 5.51 34.01
C GLN A 195 10.10 5.14 32.51
N THR A 196 8.91 4.91 31.95
CA THR A 196 8.67 4.65 30.52
C THR A 196 7.65 5.68 30.02
N VAL A 197 8.09 6.58 29.15
CA VAL A 197 7.25 7.62 28.55
C VAL A 197 6.89 7.21 27.12
N ASP A 198 5.87 6.36 26.97
CA ASP A 198 5.47 5.82 25.67
C ASP A 198 4.12 6.41 25.22
N MET A 199 4.15 7.14 24.09
CA MET A 199 2.98 7.74 23.45
C MET A 199 1.94 6.69 23.05
N THR A 200 2.39 5.52 22.59
CA THR A 200 1.55 4.39 22.21
C THR A 200 0.83 3.84 23.45
N THR A 201 1.55 3.63 24.54
CA THR A 201 0.97 3.18 25.82
C THR A 201 0.05 4.24 26.43
N ALA A 202 0.39 5.52 26.36
CA ALA A 202 -0.48 6.61 26.84
C ALA A 202 -1.79 6.68 26.04
N MET A 203 -1.73 6.61 24.71
CA MET A 203 -2.91 6.56 23.85
C MET A 203 -3.71 5.27 24.04
N ASN A 204 -3.05 4.13 24.26
CA ASN A 204 -3.70 2.86 24.54
C ASN A 204 -4.39 2.86 25.90
N ASN A 205 -3.76 3.37 26.96
CA ASN A 205 -4.37 3.46 28.30
C ASN A 205 -5.56 4.42 28.31
N PHE A 206 -5.48 5.49 27.53
CA PHE A 206 -6.59 6.40 27.27
C PHE A 206 -7.73 5.72 26.49
N SER A 207 -7.39 4.91 25.49
CA SER A 207 -8.36 4.20 24.63
C SER A 207 -8.97 2.96 25.31
N ASN A 208 -8.24 2.31 26.21
CA ASN A 208 -8.60 1.04 26.85
C ASN A 208 -9.16 1.23 28.26
N GLY A 209 -9.08 2.43 28.84
CA GLY A 209 -9.62 2.73 30.17
C GLY A 209 -8.90 2.03 31.32
N GLU A 210 -7.63 1.62 31.16
CA GLU A 210 -6.84 0.93 32.18
C GLU A 210 -6.10 1.87 33.17
N GLY A 211 -6.33 3.19 33.09
CA GLY A 211 -5.97 4.13 34.16
C GLY A 211 -7.00 4.08 35.29
N ALA A 212 -6.59 4.32 36.54
CA ALA A 212 -7.45 4.22 37.73
C ALA A 212 -8.61 5.25 37.82
N ASN A 213 -9.05 5.88 36.71
CA ASN A 213 -10.02 6.98 36.67
C ASN A 213 -11.05 6.94 35.54
N ASN A 214 -11.53 5.77 35.11
CA ASN A 214 -12.96 5.77 34.75
C ASN A 214 -13.74 5.62 36.06
N ILE A 215 -14.39 6.70 36.50
CA ILE A 215 -15.43 6.59 37.52
C ILE A 215 -16.38 5.49 37.03
N THR A 216 -16.68 4.54 37.90
CA THR A 216 -17.52 3.37 37.66
C THR A 216 -18.98 3.70 37.28
N ASP A 217 -19.26 4.94 36.84
CA ASP A 217 -20.54 5.45 36.39
C ASP A 217 -20.59 5.92 34.92
N GLY A 218 -19.53 5.74 34.13
CA GLY A 218 -19.59 5.92 32.68
C GLY A 218 -19.86 7.37 32.23
N LYS A 219 -19.29 8.37 32.94
CA LYS A 219 -19.33 9.77 32.50
C LYS A 219 -18.00 10.37 32.00
N GLY A 220 -17.02 9.52 31.67
CA GLY A 220 -15.87 9.90 30.84
C GLY A 220 -16.09 9.51 29.37
N ALA A 221 -16.10 10.48 28.45
CA ALA A 221 -16.45 10.29 27.05
C ALA A 221 -15.35 9.57 26.25
N GLY A 222 -15.47 8.25 26.11
CA GLY A 222 -14.70 7.42 25.16
C GLY A 222 -15.41 6.14 24.68
N ASN A 223 -16.65 5.88 25.11
CA ASN A 223 -17.32 4.60 24.85
C ASN A 223 -18.48 4.76 23.84
N VAL A 224 -18.17 5.04 22.57
CA VAL A 224 -19.18 4.87 21.51
C VAL A 224 -19.21 3.38 21.16
N ILE A 225 -20.34 2.73 21.41
CA ILE A 225 -20.60 1.35 20.94
C ILE A 225 -20.31 1.33 19.43
N GLY A 226 -19.31 0.54 19.03
CA GLY A 226 -18.76 0.63 17.68
C GLY A 226 -17.88 -0.56 17.33
N VAL A 227 -17.70 -0.77 16.04
CA VAL A 227 -16.91 -1.87 15.47
C VAL A 227 -15.89 -1.29 14.52
N THR A 228 -14.62 -1.65 14.71
CA THR A 228 -13.50 -1.16 13.89
C THR A 228 -12.94 -2.31 13.05
N ASN A 229 -12.74 -2.04 11.76
CA ASN A 229 -11.96 -2.88 10.85
C ASN A 229 -10.52 -2.36 10.78
N SER A 230 -9.52 -3.24 10.64
CA SER A 230 -8.10 -2.85 10.55
C SER A 230 -7.73 -2.08 9.29
N VAL A 231 -8.55 -2.19 8.24
CA VAL A 231 -8.35 -1.55 6.94
C VAL A 231 -9.68 -1.14 6.33
N ALA A 232 -9.65 -0.19 5.41
CA ALA A 232 -10.80 0.18 4.58
C ALA A 232 -10.78 -0.51 3.20
N PHE A 233 -9.62 -0.99 2.78
CA PHE A 233 -9.39 -1.54 1.45
C PHE A 233 -8.39 -2.71 1.49
N ILE A 234 -8.64 -3.73 0.67
CA ILE A 234 -7.71 -4.83 0.40
C ILE A 234 -7.66 -5.12 -1.11
N THR A 235 -6.54 -5.69 -1.56
CA THR A 235 -6.39 -6.24 -2.93
C THR A 235 -6.04 -7.72 -2.83
N LEU A 236 -6.64 -8.53 -3.69
CA LEU A 236 -6.35 -9.95 -3.85
C LEU A 236 -6.56 -10.33 -5.32
N GLY A 237 -5.94 -11.43 -5.76
CA GLY A 237 -6.25 -12.01 -7.07
C GLY A 237 -7.34 -13.07 -6.96
N GLU A 238 -7.90 -13.46 -8.10
CA GLU A 238 -8.72 -14.66 -8.22
C GLU A 238 -8.04 -15.90 -7.62
N ALA A 239 -8.83 -16.80 -7.03
CA ALA A 239 -8.37 -18.00 -6.31
C ALA A 239 -7.34 -17.77 -5.18
N THR A 240 -7.06 -16.51 -4.80
CA THR A 240 -6.18 -16.17 -3.67
C THR A 240 -6.97 -15.66 -2.47
N THR A 241 -6.29 -15.49 -1.34
CA THR A 241 -6.90 -14.97 -0.11
C THR A 241 -6.14 -13.77 0.43
N ASN A 242 -6.88 -12.81 0.99
CA ASN A 242 -6.33 -11.76 1.84
C ASN A 242 -7.15 -11.65 3.14
N THR A 243 -6.63 -10.98 4.16
CA THR A 243 -7.25 -10.94 5.48
C THR A 243 -7.27 -9.52 6.05
N TYR A 244 -8.26 -9.25 6.89
CA TYR A 244 -8.31 -8.08 7.75
C TYR A 244 -8.84 -8.47 9.13
N THR A 245 -8.73 -7.60 10.13
CA THR A 245 -9.26 -7.88 11.46
C THR A 245 -10.40 -6.95 11.83
N VAL A 246 -11.26 -7.44 12.72
CA VAL A 246 -12.41 -6.73 13.29
C VAL A 246 -12.32 -6.77 14.81
N VAL A 247 -12.65 -5.67 15.48
CA VAL A 247 -12.65 -5.56 16.95
C VAL A 247 -13.83 -4.73 17.44
N LEU A 248 -14.33 -5.02 18.64
CA LEU A 248 -15.31 -4.17 19.31
C LEU A 248 -14.58 -3.01 20.00
N ASN A 249 -15.16 -1.81 19.93
CA ASN A 249 -14.58 -0.63 20.57
C ASN A 249 -14.88 -0.59 22.07
N THR A 250 -15.88 -1.34 22.53
CA THR A 250 -16.34 -1.34 23.93
C THR A 250 -16.66 -2.75 24.41
N GLN A 251 -16.38 -3.06 25.68
CA GLN A 251 -16.79 -4.33 26.27
C GLN A 251 -18.32 -4.51 26.18
N PRO A 252 -18.83 -5.61 25.60
CA PRO A 252 -20.25 -5.86 25.51
C PRO A 252 -20.79 -6.46 26.81
N THR A 253 -22.08 -6.27 27.10
CA THR A 253 -22.76 -6.84 28.29
C THR A 253 -23.16 -8.30 28.13
N GLY A 254 -22.77 -8.93 27.01
CA GLY A 254 -23.12 -10.28 26.59
C GLY A 254 -22.49 -10.57 25.23
N ASN A 255 -22.87 -11.67 24.58
CA ASN A 255 -22.26 -12.03 23.29
C ASN A 255 -22.75 -11.09 22.17
N VAL A 256 -21.81 -10.70 21.31
CA VAL A 256 -22.03 -9.94 20.07
C VAL A 256 -21.58 -10.81 18.91
N THR A 257 -22.42 -10.96 17.90
CA THR A 257 -22.08 -11.69 16.67
C THR A 257 -21.93 -10.70 15.53
N ILE A 258 -20.77 -10.77 14.86
CA ILE A 258 -20.48 -10.00 13.65
C ILE A 258 -20.41 -10.97 12.48
N THR A 259 -21.27 -10.74 11.49
CA THR A 259 -21.31 -11.53 10.24
C THR A 259 -20.85 -10.66 9.09
N PRO A 260 -19.65 -10.88 8.51
CA PRO A 260 -19.24 -10.23 7.28
C PRO A 260 -20.07 -10.77 6.10
N ASN A 261 -20.40 -9.92 5.13
CA ASN A 261 -21.20 -10.27 3.96
C ASN A 261 -20.59 -9.62 2.73
N SER A 262 -20.32 -10.42 1.71
CA SER A 262 -19.97 -9.94 0.37
C SER A 262 -21.25 -9.55 -0.38
N ASN A 263 -21.24 -8.40 -1.07
CA ASN A 263 -22.32 -8.03 -2.00
C ASN A 263 -22.22 -8.75 -3.35
N ASP A 264 -21.08 -9.39 -3.64
CA ASP A 264 -20.85 -10.17 -4.84
C ASP A 264 -19.99 -11.40 -4.50
N THR A 265 -20.68 -12.52 -4.25
CA THR A 265 -20.02 -13.80 -3.97
C THR A 265 -19.51 -14.49 -5.24
N GLY A 266 -19.81 -13.95 -6.43
CA GLY A 266 -19.25 -14.41 -7.70
C GLY A 266 -17.79 -13.99 -7.86
N ALA A 267 -17.42 -12.82 -7.31
CA ALA A 267 -16.05 -12.29 -7.34
C ALA A 267 -15.27 -12.53 -6.02
N ALA A 268 -15.92 -12.40 -4.85
CA ALA A 268 -15.24 -12.70 -3.58
C ALA A 268 -16.17 -13.24 -2.48
N THR A 269 -15.67 -14.24 -1.75
CA THR A 269 -16.32 -14.80 -0.57
C THR A 269 -15.62 -14.37 0.72
N VAL A 270 -16.34 -14.43 1.85
CA VAL A 270 -15.83 -14.03 3.17
C VAL A 270 -16.02 -15.15 4.19
N SER A 271 -15.19 -15.14 5.23
CA SER A 271 -15.26 -16.13 6.32
C SER A 271 -16.58 -16.08 7.10
N ALA A 272 -16.85 -17.13 7.86
CA ALA A 272 -18.05 -17.23 8.70
C ALA A 272 -18.14 -16.15 9.80
N ALA A 273 -19.31 -16.06 10.43
CA ALA A 273 -19.56 -15.13 11.53
C ALA A 273 -18.65 -15.37 12.74
N MET A 274 -18.29 -14.27 13.40
CA MET A 274 -17.43 -14.24 14.59
C MET A 274 -18.25 -13.88 15.82
N THR A 275 -17.87 -14.40 16.99
CA THR A 275 -18.51 -14.07 18.27
C THR A 275 -17.53 -13.38 19.20
N PHE A 276 -17.91 -12.20 19.67
CA PHE A 276 -17.23 -11.44 20.70
C PHE A 276 -18.01 -11.57 22.01
N THR A 277 -17.27 -11.66 23.10
CA THR A 277 -17.71 -11.87 24.48
C THR A 277 -17.05 -10.81 25.35
N SER A 278 -17.49 -10.68 26.61
CA SER A 278 -16.82 -9.78 27.55
C SER A 278 -15.34 -10.11 27.81
N ALA A 279 -14.87 -11.31 27.44
CA ALA A 279 -13.48 -11.74 27.63
C ALA A 279 -12.57 -11.54 26.41
N ASN A 280 -13.12 -11.44 25.20
CA ASN A 280 -12.34 -11.33 23.95
C ASN A 280 -12.78 -10.16 23.04
N TRP A 281 -13.62 -9.25 23.54
CA TRP A 281 -14.15 -8.12 22.76
C TRP A 281 -13.07 -7.23 22.16
N SER A 282 -11.97 -7.04 22.89
CA SER A 282 -10.81 -6.22 22.50
C SER A 282 -9.72 -7.01 21.78
N THR A 283 -9.87 -8.33 21.63
CA THR A 283 -8.97 -9.14 20.81
C THR A 283 -9.42 -9.09 19.36
N PRO A 284 -8.61 -8.57 18.42
CA PRO A 284 -8.97 -8.55 17.01
C PRO A 284 -9.21 -9.97 16.48
N GLN A 285 -10.33 -10.16 15.77
CA GLN A 285 -10.65 -11.42 15.10
C GLN A 285 -10.52 -11.27 13.59
N THR A 286 -9.99 -12.29 12.93
CA THR A 286 -9.65 -12.25 11.50
C THR A 286 -10.87 -12.56 10.64
N VAL A 287 -11.11 -11.72 9.63
CA VAL A 287 -11.94 -12.02 8.47
C VAL A 287 -11.04 -12.41 7.32
N THR A 288 -11.29 -13.57 6.72
CA THR A 288 -10.65 -14.01 5.49
C THR A 288 -11.53 -13.67 4.31
N VAL A 289 -10.94 -13.07 3.28
CA VAL A 289 -11.58 -12.78 1.99
C VAL A 289 -10.89 -13.64 0.95
N THR A 290 -11.67 -14.36 0.15
CA THR A 290 -11.19 -15.28 -0.88
C THR A 290 -11.72 -14.82 -2.22
N GLY A 291 -10.82 -14.54 -3.18
CA GLY A 291 -11.17 -14.27 -4.57
C GLY A 291 -11.72 -15.54 -5.19
N VAL A 292 -12.83 -15.41 -5.89
CA VAL A 292 -13.40 -16.50 -6.68
C VAL A 292 -12.79 -16.39 -8.08
N ASN A 293 -12.53 -17.54 -8.70
CA ASN A 293 -12.05 -17.55 -10.08
C ASN A 293 -13.24 -17.57 -11.02
N ASP A 294 -13.24 -16.72 -12.03
CA ASP A 294 -14.17 -16.84 -13.14
C ASP A 294 -13.46 -17.04 -14.49
N ALA A 295 -13.98 -16.49 -15.57
CA ALA A 295 -13.48 -16.74 -16.93
C ALA A 295 -13.53 -15.50 -17.82
N ASP A 296 -13.76 -14.31 -17.24
CA ASP A 296 -13.67 -13.07 -17.99
C ASP A 296 -12.27 -12.46 -17.91
N ALA A 297 -12.08 -11.15 -17.90
CA ALA A 297 -10.74 -10.53 -17.83
C ALA A 297 -10.85 -9.17 -17.13
N THR A 298 -11.83 -9.03 -16.23
CA THR A 298 -12.32 -7.76 -15.71
C THR A 298 -12.09 -7.72 -14.21
N ASP A 299 -11.17 -6.88 -13.74
CA ASP A 299 -11.03 -6.62 -12.31
C ASP A 299 -12.37 -6.18 -11.66
N GLU A 300 -12.75 -6.83 -10.56
CA GLU A 300 -13.96 -6.47 -9.80
C GLU A 300 -13.68 -5.71 -8.52
N THR A 301 -14.73 -5.06 -8.02
CA THR A 301 -14.75 -4.41 -6.73
C THR A 301 -15.91 -4.91 -5.90
N VAL A 302 -15.60 -5.57 -4.78
CA VAL A 302 -16.56 -6.13 -3.83
C VAL A 302 -16.63 -5.26 -2.58
N THR A 303 -17.85 -4.95 -2.15
CA THR A 303 -18.13 -4.29 -0.87
C THR A 303 -18.47 -5.32 0.19
N ILE A 304 -17.63 -5.41 1.22
CA ILE A 304 -17.84 -6.27 2.37
C ILE A 304 -18.50 -5.45 3.49
N SER A 305 -19.72 -5.83 3.86
CA SER A 305 -20.51 -5.23 4.92
C SER A 305 -20.60 -6.13 6.14
N HIS A 306 -20.91 -5.58 7.31
CA HIS A 306 -20.95 -6.34 8.56
C HIS A 306 -22.31 -6.22 9.23
N THR A 307 -23.01 -7.34 9.37
CA THR A 307 -24.23 -7.42 10.17
C THR A 307 -23.85 -7.68 11.61
N ILE A 308 -24.25 -6.77 12.51
CA ILE A 308 -23.86 -6.80 13.93
C ILE A 308 -25.11 -7.00 14.80
N THR A 309 -25.08 -8.00 15.69
CA THR A 309 -26.20 -8.36 16.56
C THR A 309 -25.74 -8.69 17.98
N GLY A 310 -26.63 -8.54 18.96
CA GLY A 310 -26.40 -8.93 20.35
C GLY A 310 -26.00 -7.78 21.30
N ALA A 311 -26.17 -8.02 22.60
CA ALA A 311 -25.67 -7.25 23.76
C ALA A 311 -25.40 -5.73 23.58
N GLY A 312 -26.41 -4.96 23.16
CA GLY A 312 -26.30 -3.49 23.01
C GLY A 312 -25.66 -3.01 21.71
N TYR A 313 -25.21 -3.94 20.86
CA TYR A 313 -24.62 -3.69 19.54
C TYR A 313 -25.61 -3.84 18.37
N ALA A 314 -26.87 -4.21 18.64
CA ALA A 314 -27.88 -4.33 17.61
C ALA A 314 -28.11 -2.99 16.89
N GLY A 315 -27.94 -2.96 15.57
CA GLY A 315 -28.09 -1.74 14.76
C GLY A 315 -26.85 -0.84 14.72
N VAL A 316 -25.76 -1.22 15.38
CA VAL A 316 -24.45 -0.59 15.18
C VAL A 316 -23.96 -0.91 13.78
N THR A 317 -23.44 0.09 13.08
CA THR A 317 -22.84 -0.06 11.76
C THR A 317 -21.32 -0.08 11.87
N SER A 318 -20.67 -0.94 11.10
CA SER A 318 -19.23 -0.82 10.82
C SER A 318 -19.02 -0.19 9.45
N ALA A 319 -17.84 0.40 9.23
CA ALA A 319 -17.45 0.82 7.89
C ALA A 319 -17.36 -0.40 6.97
N ASN A 320 -17.70 -0.25 5.69
CA ASN A 320 -17.46 -1.32 4.73
C ASN A 320 -15.96 -1.48 4.49
N VAL A 321 -15.54 -2.69 4.15
CA VAL A 321 -14.21 -2.96 3.56
C VAL A 321 -14.41 -3.18 2.07
N ILE A 322 -13.61 -2.49 1.25
CA ILE A 322 -13.64 -2.65 -0.19
C ILE A 322 -12.53 -3.64 -0.60
N ALA A 323 -12.90 -4.71 -1.27
CA ALA A 323 -11.96 -5.66 -1.85
C ALA A 323 -11.89 -5.45 -3.37
N SER A 324 -10.70 -5.17 -3.88
CA SER A 324 -10.43 -5.19 -5.33
C SER A 324 -9.88 -6.57 -5.68
N VAL A 325 -10.60 -7.29 -6.53
CA VAL A 325 -10.18 -8.58 -7.07
C VAL A 325 -9.51 -8.31 -8.40
N THR A 326 -8.25 -8.71 -8.54
CA THR A 326 -7.54 -8.61 -9.82
C THR A 326 -7.68 -9.90 -10.58
N ASP A 327 -8.07 -9.76 -11.84
CA ASP A 327 -8.28 -10.87 -12.76
C ASP A 327 -6.93 -11.44 -13.24
N ASP A 328 -6.85 -12.75 -13.44
CA ASP A 328 -5.64 -13.44 -13.93
C ASP A 328 -5.73 -13.89 -15.40
N GLU A 329 -6.86 -13.63 -16.05
CA GLU A 329 -7.06 -13.69 -17.48
C GLU A 329 -6.54 -12.44 -18.23
N ILE A 330 -6.28 -12.64 -19.52
CA ILE A 330 -5.68 -11.68 -20.42
C ILE A 330 -6.58 -11.52 -21.63
N PHE A 331 -7.20 -10.35 -21.77
CA PHE A 331 -7.94 -9.99 -22.98
C PHE A 331 -6.99 -9.51 -24.08
N PHE A 332 -6.88 -10.29 -25.16
CA PHE A 332 -6.02 -9.97 -26.30
C PHE A 332 -6.68 -10.39 -27.62
N ASN A 333 -6.75 -9.48 -28.59
CA ASN A 333 -7.35 -9.72 -29.91
C ASN A 333 -8.75 -10.39 -29.86
N ASN A 334 -9.63 -9.88 -29.00
CA ASN A 334 -10.99 -10.39 -28.76
C ASN A 334 -11.06 -11.83 -28.24
N LEU A 335 -9.97 -12.33 -27.64
CA LEU A 335 -9.89 -13.61 -26.98
C LEU A 335 -9.46 -13.40 -25.54
N VAL A 336 -9.97 -14.26 -24.66
CA VAL A 336 -9.58 -14.34 -23.25
C VAL A 336 -8.63 -15.52 -23.10
N TYR A 337 -7.41 -15.24 -22.64
CA TYR A 337 -6.37 -16.21 -22.36
C TYR A 337 -6.15 -16.31 -20.85
N SER A 338 -5.94 -17.49 -20.32
CA SER A 338 -5.41 -17.65 -18.96
C SER A 338 -3.90 -17.93 -19.01
N THR A 339 -3.27 -18.05 -17.84
CA THR A 339 -1.84 -18.40 -17.75
C THR A 339 -1.61 -19.78 -17.14
N VAL A 340 -0.47 -20.40 -17.49
CA VAL A 340 -0.02 -21.67 -16.92
C VAL A 340 1.43 -21.54 -16.46
N THR A 341 1.72 -21.99 -15.25
CA THR A 341 3.08 -21.94 -14.66
C THR A 341 3.81 -23.25 -14.92
N SER A 342 5.04 -23.14 -15.44
CA SER A 342 5.91 -24.29 -15.66
C SER A 342 6.29 -24.95 -14.32
N PRO A 343 6.11 -26.27 -14.18
CA PRO A 343 6.60 -27.02 -13.03
C PRO A 343 8.13 -27.18 -13.04
N ASP A 344 8.79 -27.00 -14.19
CA ASP A 344 10.24 -27.19 -14.35
C ASP A 344 11.02 -25.89 -14.09
N THR A 345 10.53 -24.76 -14.58
CA THR A 345 11.26 -23.48 -14.54
C THR A 345 10.58 -22.41 -13.69
N GLY A 346 9.31 -22.59 -13.33
CA GLY A 346 8.49 -21.55 -12.68
C GLY A 346 8.11 -20.39 -13.60
N LYS A 347 8.45 -20.44 -14.90
CA LYS A 347 8.04 -19.44 -15.88
C LYS A 347 6.55 -19.55 -16.21
N VAL A 348 5.93 -18.42 -16.52
CA VAL A 348 4.50 -18.31 -16.81
C VAL A 348 4.29 -18.21 -18.32
N TRP A 349 3.38 -19.01 -18.87
CA TRP A 349 3.06 -19.09 -20.29
C TRP A 349 1.59 -18.81 -20.53
N LEU A 350 1.22 -18.40 -21.74
CA LEU A 350 -0.20 -18.43 -22.14
C LEU A 350 -0.71 -19.88 -22.22
N ASP A 351 -1.94 -20.10 -21.78
CA ASP A 351 -2.58 -21.43 -21.72
C ASP A 351 -2.84 -22.07 -23.10
N ARG A 352 -2.87 -21.28 -24.18
CA ARG A 352 -3.10 -21.72 -25.58
C ARG A 352 -2.21 -20.98 -26.60
N ASN A 353 -2.14 -21.51 -27.82
CA ASN A 353 -1.38 -20.87 -28.91
C ASN A 353 -2.02 -19.52 -29.23
N LEU A 354 -1.22 -18.54 -29.65
CA LEU A 354 -1.73 -17.23 -30.01
C LEU A 354 -2.73 -17.33 -31.18
N GLY A 355 -3.92 -16.75 -31.01
CA GLY A 355 -5.05 -16.81 -31.95
C GLY A 355 -5.94 -18.05 -31.79
N ALA A 356 -5.69 -18.92 -30.80
CA ALA A 356 -6.53 -20.09 -30.54
C ALA A 356 -7.76 -19.71 -29.71
N THR A 357 -8.92 -20.28 -30.05
CA THR A 357 -10.19 -19.95 -29.38
C THR A 357 -10.41 -20.72 -28.08
N GLN A 358 -9.62 -21.78 -27.83
CA GLN A 358 -9.70 -22.58 -26.60
C GLN A 358 -8.37 -23.26 -26.25
N VAL A 359 -8.20 -23.62 -24.98
CA VAL A 359 -7.15 -24.54 -24.54
C VAL A 359 -7.38 -25.91 -25.19
N ALA A 360 -6.31 -26.55 -25.65
CA ALA A 360 -6.40 -27.84 -26.33
C ALA A 360 -7.05 -28.92 -25.45
N THR A 361 -8.15 -29.49 -25.93
CA THR A 361 -8.83 -30.63 -25.30
C THR A 361 -8.29 -31.98 -25.80
N SER A 362 -7.59 -31.97 -26.93
CA SER A 362 -6.86 -33.11 -27.50
C SER A 362 -5.69 -32.60 -28.36
N LYS A 363 -4.72 -33.46 -28.68
CA LYS A 363 -3.61 -33.07 -29.57
C LYS A 363 -4.09 -32.62 -30.95
N THR A 364 -5.24 -33.09 -31.42
CA THR A 364 -5.80 -32.77 -32.75
C THR A 364 -6.92 -31.71 -32.69
N ASP A 365 -7.03 -30.97 -31.58
CA ASP A 365 -8.06 -29.94 -31.41
C ASP A 365 -7.77 -28.72 -32.30
N SER A 366 -8.51 -28.60 -33.41
CA SER A 366 -8.29 -27.54 -34.39
C SER A 366 -8.60 -26.14 -33.86
N ALA A 367 -9.47 -26.03 -32.84
CA ALA A 367 -9.77 -24.75 -32.20
C ALA A 367 -8.59 -24.24 -31.35
N ALA A 368 -7.66 -25.13 -30.98
CA ALA A 368 -6.47 -24.82 -30.20
C ALA A 368 -5.22 -24.52 -31.05
N TYR A 369 -5.29 -24.67 -32.38
CA TYR A 369 -4.11 -24.53 -33.26
C TYR A 369 -3.55 -23.11 -33.25
N GLY A 370 -4.42 -22.11 -33.21
CA GLY A 370 -4.05 -20.71 -33.29
C GLY A 370 -3.67 -20.27 -34.70
N HIS A 371 -2.91 -19.19 -34.78
CA HIS A 371 -2.46 -18.58 -36.03
C HIS A 371 -1.09 -19.10 -36.48
N TYR A 372 -0.70 -18.77 -37.72
CA TYR A 372 0.50 -19.28 -38.40
C TYR A 372 1.40 -18.13 -38.87
N TYR A 373 2.20 -17.60 -37.95
CA TYR A 373 3.03 -16.42 -38.17
C TYR A 373 4.27 -16.75 -39.01
N GLN A 374 4.63 -15.88 -39.95
CA GLN A 374 5.95 -15.87 -40.58
C GLN A 374 6.96 -15.25 -39.61
N TRP A 375 8.17 -15.82 -39.54
CA TRP A 375 9.08 -15.55 -38.43
C TRP A 375 9.53 -14.08 -38.38
N GLY A 376 9.37 -13.44 -37.22
CA GLY A 376 9.70 -12.03 -37.00
C GLY A 376 8.73 -11.03 -37.60
N ARG A 377 7.59 -11.45 -38.16
CA ARG A 377 6.58 -10.57 -38.77
C ARG A 377 5.53 -10.12 -37.76
N ASN A 378 4.96 -8.94 -37.98
CA ASN A 378 3.86 -8.41 -37.18
C ASN A 378 2.56 -9.20 -37.41
N ASP A 379 1.60 -9.08 -36.48
CA ASP A 379 0.21 -9.52 -36.64
C ASP A 379 -0.52 -8.56 -37.59
N ASP A 380 -0.40 -8.82 -38.90
CA ASP A 380 -0.87 -7.94 -39.98
C ASP A 380 -1.98 -8.60 -40.84
N GLY A 381 -2.45 -9.77 -40.44
CA GLY A 381 -3.51 -10.54 -41.11
C GLY A 381 -2.99 -11.73 -41.93
N HIS A 382 -1.68 -11.84 -42.15
CA HIS A 382 -1.09 -12.94 -42.91
C HIS A 382 -1.16 -14.29 -42.17
N GLU A 383 -1.12 -14.25 -40.84
CA GLU A 383 -1.12 -15.37 -39.91
C GLU A 383 -2.45 -16.14 -39.88
N SER A 384 -3.53 -15.47 -40.29
CA SER A 384 -4.84 -16.10 -40.49
C SER A 384 -4.77 -17.29 -41.43
N SER A 385 -5.47 -18.37 -41.07
CA SER A 385 -5.56 -19.56 -41.91
C SER A 385 -6.29 -19.35 -43.25
N SER A 386 -6.99 -18.21 -43.38
CA SER A 386 -7.78 -17.84 -44.55
C SER A 386 -7.12 -16.79 -45.44
N SER A 387 -5.96 -16.24 -45.05
CA SER A 387 -5.32 -15.16 -45.80
C SER A 387 -4.80 -15.61 -47.16
N ALA A 388 -4.85 -14.74 -48.17
CA ALA A 388 -4.33 -15.07 -49.49
C ALA A 388 -2.80 -15.09 -49.50
N ALA A 389 -2.21 -15.71 -50.52
CA ALA A 389 -0.77 -15.81 -50.70
C ALA A 389 -0.25 -14.88 -51.80
N VAL A 390 1.01 -14.47 -51.70
CA VAL A 390 1.71 -13.65 -52.69
C VAL A 390 3.18 -14.08 -52.82
N ALA A 391 3.73 -13.94 -54.03
CA ALA A 391 5.14 -14.23 -54.29
C ALA A 391 6.07 -13.04 -53.97
N THR A 392 5.56 -11.81 -54.02
CA THR A 392 6.35 -10.62 -53.80
C THR A 392 6.82 -10.52 -52.34
N ILE A 393 8.15 -10.54 -52.13
CA ILE A 393 8.76 -10.36 -50.81
C ILE A 393 8.64 -8.90 -50.34
N ALA A 394 8.58 -8.70 -49.03
CA ALA A 394 8.50 -7.38 -48.41
C ALA A 394 9.88 -6.69 -48.37
N SER A 395 9.89 -5.37 -48.48
CA SER A 395 11.10 -4.54 -48.35
C SER A 395 11.26 -3.89 -46.96
N SER A 396 10.42 -4.28 -46.00
CA SER A 396 10.42 -3.78 -44.63
C SER A 396 10.08 -4.91 -43.67
N ILE A 397 10.65 -4.86 -42.46
CA ILE A 397 10.27 -5.79 -41.39
C ILE A 397 8.94 -5.41 -40.71
N THR A 398 8.48 -4.16 -40.80
CA THR A 398 7.25 -3.68 -40.13
C THR A 398 6.08 -3.45 -41.09
N ASN A 399 6.33 -3.35 -42.40
CA ASN A 399 5.31 -3.03 -43.41
C ASN A 399 5.33 -4.07 -44.54
N ALA A 400 4.75 -5.25 -44.29
CA ALA A 400 4.74 -6.38 -45.22
C ALA A 400 3.38 -6.61 -45.92
N GLY A 401 2.34 -5.86 -45.57
CA GLY A 401 0.96 -6.10 -46.02
C GLY A 401 0.29 -7.24 -45.25
N ASN A 402 -0.86 -7.75 -45.69
CA ASN A 402 -1.62 -8.80 -44.97
C ASN A 402 -1.60 -10.17 -45.68
N LEU A 403 -0.81 -10.31 -46.75
CA LEU A 403 -0.72 -11.54 -47.53
C LEU A 403 0.44 -12.39 -47.05
N PHE A 404 0.28 -13.72 -47.15
CA PHE A 404 1.33 -14.66 -46.80
C PHE A 404 2.32 -14.86 -47.93
N ILE A 405 3.61 -14.73 -47.65
CA ILE A 405 4.65 -14.66 -48.69
C ILE A 405 5.24 -16.05 -48.98
N THR A 406 5.22 -16.51 -50.24
CA THR A 406 5.41 -17.94 -50.58
C THR A 406 6.63 -18.31 -51.44
N SER A 407 7.22 -17.39 -52.21
CA SER A 407 8.22 -17.80 -53.24
C SER A 407 9.69 -17.68 -52.84
N ASP A 408 10.01 -17.34 -51.59
CA ASP A 408 11.39 -17.15 -51.13
C ASP A 408 11.60 -17.85 -49.76
N ILE A 409 12.85 -18.09 -49.35
CA ILE A 409 13.22 -18.63 -48.02
C ILE A 409 12.89 -17.62 -46.92
N ASP A 410 12.90 -16.34 -47.26
CA ASP A 410 12.56 -15.26 -46.34
C ASP A 410 11.39 -14.44 -46.89
N TRP A 411 10.52 -13.96 -46.02
CA TRP A 411 9.41 -13.13 -46.43
C TRP A 411 9.83 -11.67 -46.67
N THR A 412 11.05 -11.28 -46.27
CA THR A 412 11.61 -9.95 -46.49
C THR A 412 13.10 -9.96 -46.86
N ASN A 413 13.55 -8.93 -47.59
CA ASN A 413 14.96 -8.66 -47.85
C ASN A 413 15.60 -7.62 -46.91
N ALA A 414 14.86 -7.10 -45.92
CA ALA A 414 15.32 -6.00 -45.06
C ALA A 414 16.19 -6.43 -43.87
N ASP A 415 16.16 -7.71 -43.48
CA ASP A 415 16.87 -8.24 -42.30
C ASP A 415 17.34 -9.68 -42.51
N THR A 416 18.35 -9.85 -43.36
CA THR A 416 18.85 -11.18 -43.76
C THR A 416 19.53 -11.96 -42.63
N SER A 417 19.92 -11.32 -41.53
CA SER A 417 20.48 -12.00 -40.36
C SER A 417 19.42 -12.42 -39.34
N GLY A 418 18.22 -11.85 -39.42
CA GLY A 418 17.16 -12.01 -38.42
C GLY A 418 17.39 -11.21 -37.13
N ALA A 419 18.49 -10.45 -37.01
CA ALA A 419 18.86 -9.79 -35.77
C ALA A 419 17.85 -8.70 -35.37
N LEU A 420 17.33 -7.94 -36.35
CA LEU A 420 16.32 -6.92 -36.09
C LEU A 420 14.98 -7.57 -35.70
N ARG A 421 14.63 -8.68 -36.34
CA ARG A 421 13.40 -9.42 -36.05
C ARG A 421 13.40 -10.15 -34.71
N THR A 422 14.54 -10.64 -34.23
CA THR A 422 14.67 -11.16 -32.86
C THR A 422 14.33 -10.09 -31.82
N VAL A 423 14.76 -8.84 -32.03
CA VAL A 423 14.42 -7.71 -31.16
C VAL A 423 12.97 -7.28 -31.35
N ALA A 424 12.47 -7.29 -32.59
CA ALA A 424 11.11 -6.86 -32.90
C ALA A 424 10.02 -7.76 -32.27
N TRP A 425 10.33 -9.04 -32.01
CA TRP A 425 9.46 -10.01 -31.33
C TRP A 425 9.66 -10.09 -29.81
N ALA A 426 10.49 -9.22 -29.23
CA ALA A 426 10.49 -9.00 -27.79
C ALA A 426 9.27 -8.15 -27.38
N ASP A 427 8.94 -8.17 -26.09
CA ASP A 427 7.86 -7.36 -25.52
C ASP A 427 8.10 -5.87 -25.74
N GLY A 428 7.08 -5.19 -26.28
CA GLY A 428 7.16 -3.80 -26.72
C GLY A 428 8.00 -3.58 -27.98
N GLY A 429 8.42 -4.65 -28.65
CA GLY A 429 9.14 -4.62 -29.92
C GLY A 429 8.26 -4.16 -31.09
N ALA A 430 8.90 -3.78 -32.19
CA ALA A 430 8.20 -3.20 -33.35
C ALA A 430 7.21 -4.16 -34.06
N ASN A 431 7.35 -5.47 -33.83
CA ASN A 431 6.48 -6.52 -34.36
C ASN A 431 5.99 -7.42 -33.21
N ASP A 432 5.86 -6.89 -32.00
CA ASP A 432 5.42 -7.68 -30.86
C ASP A 432 4.00 -8.18 -31.09
N ILE A 433 3.87 -9.51 -31.19
CA ILE A 433 2.61 -10.20 -31.44
C ILE A 433 1.98 -10.72 -30.16
N CYS A 434 2.70 -10.69 -29.04
CA CYS A 434 2.20 -11.20 -27.77
C CYS A 434 1.45 -10.12 -26.99
N PRO A 435 0.57 -10.48 -26.04
CA PRO A 435 -0.02 -9.52 -25.11
C PRO A 435 1.08 -8.77 -24.34
N ALA A 436 0.79 -7.53 -23.91
CA ALA A 436 1.74 -6.73 -23.14
C ALA A 436 2.27 -7.50 -21.90
N GLY A 437 3.60 -7.47 -21.71
CA GLY A 437 4.26 -8.23 -20.64
C GLY A 437 4.58 -9.68 -21.00
N PHE A 438 4.22 -10.12 -22.22
CA PHE A 438 4.59 -11.41 -22.80
C PHE A 438 5.44 -11.20 -24.05
N SER A 439 6.22 -12.22 -24.43
CA SER A 439 6.98 -12.19 -25.68
C SER A 439 7.02 -13.56 -26.35
N VAL A 440 7.47 -13.58 -27.60
CA VAL A 440 7.84 -14.84 -28.27
C VAL A 440 9.03 -15.43 -27.51
N PRO A 441 8.99 -16.70 -27.07
CA PRO A 441 10.01 -17.26 -26.20
C PRO A 441 11.37 -17.29 -26.89
N THR A 442 12.44 -17.18 -26.11
CA THR A 442 13.79 -17.52 -26.60
C THR A 442 13.91 -19.03 -26.86
N GLU A 443 14.95 -19.42 -27.59
CA GLU A 443 15.28 -20.84 -27.78
C GLU A 443 15.50 -21.57 -26.45
N ALA A 444 16.19 -20.93 -25.50
CA ALA A 444 16.47 -21.52 -24.20
C ALA A 444 15.20 -21.71 -23.37
N GLU A 445 14.32 -20.72 -23.33
CA GLU A 445 13.03 -20.79 -22.61
C GLU A 445 12.13 -21.86 -23.21
N LEU A 446 11.95 -21.86 -24.54
CA LEU A 446 11.14 -22.87 -25.22
C LEU A 446 11.71 -24.28 -25.00
N THR A 447 13.02 -24.44 -25.03
CA THR A 447 13.67 -25.75 -24.80
C THR A 447 13.48 -26.23 -23.37
N ALA A 448 13.71 -25.37 -22.38
CA ALA A 448 13.66 -25.73 -20.96
C ALA A 448 12.28 -26.25 -20.54
N ASP A 449 11.21 -25.69 -21.09
CA ASP A 449 9.83 -26.06 -20.78
C ASP A 449 9.20 -27.03 -21.80
N THR A 450 10.00 -27.55 -22.75
CA THR A 450 9.53 -28.58 -23.69
C THR A 450 10.45 -29.79 -23.74
N ILE A 451 11.37 -29.87 -24.69
CA ILE A 451 12.24 -31.05 -24.91
C ILE A 451 13.35 -31.19 -23.87
N GLY A 452 13.62 -30.13 -23.10
CA GLY A 452 14.50 -30.13 -21.94
C GLY A 452 13.77 -30.29 -20.60
N ALA A 453 12.44 -30.39 -20.61
CA ALA A 453 11.64 -30.49 -19.39
C ALA A 453 11.91 -31.82 -18.65
N THR A 454 11.95 -31.76 -17.33
CA THR A 454 12.22 -32.91 -16.46
C THR A 454 10.96 -33.50 -15.84
N THR A 455 9.90 -32.70 -15.71
CA THR A 455 8.62 -33.11 -15.12
C THR A 455 7.81 -33.99 -16.08
N THR A 456 7.76 -33.62 -17.36
CA THR A 456 7.16 -34.45 -18.44
C THR A 456 8.14 -34.51 -19.60
N ASN A 457 8.71 -35.69 -19.85
CA ASN A 457 9.67 -35.87 -20.93
C ASN A 457 8.97 -35.85 -22.30
N ILE A 458 9.13 -34.76 -23.05
CA ILE A 458 8.54 -34.59 -24.38
C ILE A 458 9.47 -35.21 -25.43
N THR A 459 9.07 -36.35 -25.98
CA THR A 459 9.86 -37.12 -26.95
C THR A 459 9.18 -37.29 -28.31
N ASN A 460 7.86 -37.06 -28.37
CA ASN A 460 7.03 -37.17 -29.57
C ASN A 460 5.64 -36.52 -29.33
N ILE A 461 4.77 -36.54 -30.35
CA ILE A 461 3.42 -35.96 -30.28
C ILE A 461 2.48 -36.62 -29.25
N ASP A 462 2.76 -37.84 -28.78
CA ASP A 462 1.93 -38.48 -27.76
C ASP A 462 2.27 -37.93 -26.37
N THR A 463 3.54 -37.62 -26.13
CA THR A 463 4.01 -37.02 -24.87
C THR A 463 3.77 -35.51 -24.80
N VAL A 464 3.84 -34.77 -25.92
CA VAL A 464 3.74 -33.31 -25.90
C VAL A 464 2.39 -32.81 -25.41
N PHE A 465 1.30 -33.49 -25.75
CA PHE A 465 -0.04 -33.11 -25.30
C PHE A 465 -0.23 -33.35 -23.79
N SER A 466 0.52 -34.29 -23.21
CA SER A 466 0.50 -34.57 -21.77
C SER A 466 1.33 -33.56 -20.96
N SER A 467 2.08 -32.67 -21.61
CA SER A 467 2.82 -31.60 -20.93
C SER A 467 1.88 -30.54 -20.35
N PHE A 468 2.40 -29.71 -19.43
CA PHE A 468 1.62 -28.61 -18.85
C PHE A 468 1.11 -27.60 -19.89
N LEU A 469 1.80 -27.47 -21.04
CA LEU A 469 1.42 -26.58 -22.15
C LEU A 469 0.33 -27.17 -23.08
N LYS A 470 0.03 -28.47 -22.99
CA LYS A 470 -0.94 -29.19 -23.84
C LYS A 470 -0.83 -28.83 -25.33
N ILE A 471 0.38 -28.82 -25.89
CA ILE A 471 0.63 -28.27 -27.23
C ILE A 471 -0.08 -29.13 -28.31
N PRO A 472 -0.93 -28.53 -29.17
CA PRO A 472 -1.62 -29.26 -30.22
C PRO A 472 -0.77 -29.44 -31.48
N THR A 473 -1.08 -30.45 -32.29
CA THR A 473 -0.44 -30.73 -33.58
C THR A 473 -0.99 -29.82 -34.69
N ALA A 474 -0.72 -28.52 -34.58
CA ALA A 474 -1.24 -27.49 -35.48
C ALA A 474 -0.73 -27.59 -36.92
N GLY A 475 0.32 -28.36 -37.18
CA GLY A 475 0.97 -28.39 -38.48
C GLY A 475 1.63 -27.06 -38.81
N TYR A 476 1.63 -26.68 -40.10
CA TYR A 476 2.21 -25.43 -40.55
C TYR A 476 1.62 -24.94 -41.86
N ARG A 477 1.88 -23.68 -42.15
CA ARG A 477 1.63 -23.07 -43.45
C ARG A 477 2.89 -23.05 -44.30
N ASN A 478 2.80 -23.65 -45.50
CA ASN A 478 3.95 -23.93 -46.34
C ASN A 478 4.28 -22.75 -47.26
N ARG A 479 5.52 -22.24 -47.16
CA ARG A 479 6.01 -21.22 -48.09
C ARG A 479 5.98 -21.72 -49.53
N ALA A 480 6.57 -22.87 -49.82
CA ALA A 480 6.86 -23.33 -51.18
C ALA A 480 5.63 -23.81 -51.98
N ASN A 481 4.45 -23.92 -51.36
CA ASN A 481 3.24 -24.45 -52.00
C ASN A 481 2.06 -23.48 -51.86
N ASN A 482 2.27 -22.22 -52.27
CA ASN A 482 1.24 -21.18 -52.29
C ASN A 482 0.51 -20.99 -50.93
N GLY A 483 1.21 -21.18 -49.82
CA GLY A 483 0.65 -20.99 -48.49
C GLY A 483 -0.32 -22.11 -48.07
N SER A 484 -0.24 -23.32 -48.65
CA SER A 484 -1.09 -24.43 -48.22
C SER A 484 -0.79 -24.91 -46.81
N PHE A 485 -1.80 -25.43 -46.11
CA PHE A 485 -1.64 -26.06 -44.80
C PHE A 485 -1.18 -27.51 -44.92
N HIS A 486 -0.23 -27.91 -44.08
CA HIS A 486 0.31 -29.26 -44.06
C HIS A 486 0.39 -29.80 -42.63
N SER A 487 0.25 -31.12 -42.53
CA SER A 487 0.56 -31.90 -41.32
C SER A 487 -0.22 -31.51 -40.04
N ALA A 488 -1.36 -30.85 -40.20
CA ALA A 488 -2.32 -30.69 -39.11
C ALA A 488 -2.75 -32.08 -38.60
N GLY A 489 -2.75 -32.26 -37.28
CA GLY A 489 -3.00 -33.53 -36.62
C GLY A 489 -1.76 -34.40 -36.40
N SER A 490 -0.63 -34.15 -37.09
CA SER A 490 0.55 -35.04 -37.08
C SER A 490 1.89 -34.37 -36.78
N LEU A 491 1.95 -33.04 -36.69
CA LEU A 491 3.19 -32.30 -36.48
C LEU A 491 2.96 -31.07 -35.58
N VAL A 492 3.89 -30.83 -34.66
CA VAL A 492 4.00 -29.58 -33.89
C VAL A 492 5.18 -28.78 -34.42
N LEU A 493 4.92 -27.52 -34.76
CA LEU A 493 5.93 -26.53 -35.09
C LEU A 493 5.62 -25.24 -34.33
N LEU A 494 6.53 -24.85 -33.42
CA LEU A 494 6.43 -23.59 -32.69
C LEU A 494 7.66 -22.73 -32.93
N TRP A 495 7.45 -21.44 -33.15
CA TRP A 495 8.55 -20.48 -33.23
C TRP A 495 9.11 -20.15 -31.85
N SER A 496 10.43 -19.98 -31.79
CA SER A 496 11.08 -19.11 -30.82
C SER A 496 11.60 -17.87 -31.55
N ARG A 497 12.04 -16.83 -30.82
CA ARG A 497 12.70 -15.65 -31.42
C ARG A 497 14.19 -15.86 -31.73
N GLY A 498 14.67 -17.11 -31.75
CA GLY A 498 16.06 -17.45 -32.12
C GLY A 498 16.29 -17.45 -33.63
N THR A 499 17.46 -16.98 -34.08
CA THR A 499 17.87 -16.94 -35.49
C THR A 499 19.26 -17.54 -35.71
N ASN A 500 19.48 -18.11 -36.89
CA ASN A 500 20.78 -18.55 -37.41
C ASN A 500 20.89 -18.15 -38.89
N GLY A 501 21.19 -16.87 -39.11
CA GLY A 501 21.32 -16.29 -40.44
C GLY A 501 19.97 -16.21 -41.15
N VAL A 502 19.81 -16.98 -42.22
CA VAL A 502 18.59 -16.99 -43.06
C VAL A 502 17.51 -17.94 -42.57
N LYS A 503 17.64 -18.45 -41.34
CA LYS A 503 16.75 -19.45 -40.74
C LYS A 503 16.46 -19.11 -39.29
N ALA A 504 15.27 -19.48 -38.84
CA ALA A 504 14.81 -19.32 -37.47
C ALA A 504 14.67 -20.63 -36.73
N HIS A 505 14.87 -20.54 -35.41
CA HIS A 505 14.70 -21.66 -34.51
C HIS A 505 13.23 -22.03 -34.35
N ASN A 506 12.93 -23.32 -34.51
CA ASN A 506 11.62 -23.90 -34.23
C ASN A 506 11.75 -25.15 -33.36
N LEU A 507 10.74 -25.35 -32.50
CA LEU A 507 10.46 -26.63 -31.88
C LEU A 507 9.72 -27.50 -32.90
N ASN A 508 10.24 -28.70 -33.17
CA ASN A 508 9.68 -29.66 -34.12
C ASN A 508 9.40 -31.00 -33.43
N ILE A 509 8.12 -31.38 -33.36
CA ILE A 509 7.70 -32.63 -32.73
C ILE A 509 6.81 -33.44 -33.68
N SER A 510 7.25 -34.65 -34.00
CA SER A 510 6.59 -35.62 -34.87
C SER A 510 6.21 -36.89 -34.12
N SER A 511 5.68 -37.91 -34.81
CA SER A 511 5.29 -39.19 -34.20
C SER A 511 6.43 -39.93 -33.49
N GLY A 512 7.68 -39.69 -33.87
CA GLY A 512 8.83 -40.43 -33.34
C GLY A 512 9.95 -39.57 -32.76
N THR A 513 9.87 -38.24 -32.87
CA THR A 513 10.95 -37.34 -32.48
C THR A 513 10.41 -36.03 -31.91
N ALA A 514 11.15 -35.46 -30.96
CA ALA A 514 10.99 -34.11 -30.48
C ALA A 514 12.38 -33.44 -30.49
N THR A 515 12.54 -32.38 -31.28
CA THR A 515 13.84 -31.77 -31.56
C THR A 515 13.70 -30.27 -31.77
N SER A 516 14.77 -29.52 -31.55
CA SER A 516 14.94 -28.17 -32.08
C SER A 516 15.55 -28.21 -33.49
N SER A 517 15.17 -27.26 -34.34
CA SER A 517 15.72 -27.13 -35.69
C SER A 517 15.75 -25.68 -36.15
N TYR A 518 16.45 -25.42 -37.25
CA TYR A 518 16.44 -24.12 -37.93
C TYR A 518 15.84 -24.26 -39.32
N ILE A 519 14.84 -23.44 -39.63
CA ILE A 519 14.12 -23.47 -40.90
C ILE A 519 13.82 -22.06 -41.41
N ASP A 520 13.50 -21.98 -42.70
CA ASP A 520 13.29 -20.74 -43.45
C ASP A 520 12.23 -19.82 -42.80
N HIS A 521 12.50 -18.52 -42.74
CA HIS A 521 11.64 -17.53 -42.06
C HIS A 521 10.23 -17.41 -42.66
N ALA A 522 10.07 -17.76 -43.94
CA ALA A 522 8.80 -17.62 -44.65
C ALA A 522 7.77 -18.72 -44.32
N TYR A 523 8.10 -19.74 -43.53
CA TYR A 523 7.08 -20.69 -43.05
C TYR A 523 6.15 -20.03 -42.01
N GLY A 524 4.89 -20.47 -41.98
CA GLY A 524 3.92 -20.02 -40.98
C GLY A 524 3.76 -21.04 -39.88
N PHE A 525 4.24 -20.77 -38.66
CA PHE A 525 4.10 -21.64 -37.48
C PHE A 525 3.37 -20.92 -36.35
N SER A 526 2.85 -21.73 -35.42
CA SER A 526 2.20 -21.20 -34.24
C SER A 526 3.22 -20.64 -33.24
N VAL A 527 2.74 -19.75 -32.38
CA VAL A 527 3.52 -19.13 -31.31
C VAL A 527 2.81 -19.38 -29.98
N ARG A 528 3.61 -19.66 -28.96
CA ARG A 528 3.16 -19.76 -27.58
C ARG A 528 3.92 -18.73 -26.76
N CYS A 529 3.25 -17.68 -26.31
CA CYS A 529 3.92 -16.57 -25.62
C CYS A 529 4.28 -16.92 -24.17
N ILE A 530 5.37 -16.34 -23.69
CA ILE A 530 5.90 -16.47 -22.32
C ILE A 530 5.94 -15.10 -21.63
N LYS A 531 5.63 -15.03 -20.33
CA LYS A 531 5.71 -13.81 -19.52
C LYS A 531 7.17 -13.45 -19.24
N ASN A 532 7.54 -12.18 -19.41
CA ASN A 532 8.93 -11.73 -19.30
C ASN A 532 9.51 -11.83 -17.88
#